data_AF-A0A1C6JFK0-F1
#
_entry.id   AF-A0A1C6JFK0-F1
#
_cell.length_a   1.000
_cell.length_b   1.000
_cell.length_c   1.000
_cell.angle_alpha   90.00
_cell.angle_beta   90.00
_cell.angle_gamma   90.00
#
_symmetry.space_group_name_H-M   'P 1'
#
loop_
_entity.id
_entity.type
_entity.pdbx_description
1 polymer ?
#
loop_
_entity_poly.entity_id
_entity_poly.type
_entity_poly.pdbx_seq_one_letter_code
_entity_poly.pdbx_strand_id
1 'polypeptide(L)'
;MSFIDSLFGLFSGCYDNLDFNIHLWFLPCFFVTVVLFNIIVNLGGRRTAYLVSALMSLVYIVIPMHGLLWGIDRVFKYIGFYAVGVFIAGKRVKAVKKKVEAGIVAIVLLALSFFLSCYHLTMGIMWFVTALIGVAAVILISQLINENRILQYFGRISLIILCIHGPVYRIVVKIVSILLHVGTDAVREKFLLAIVVVAITMAICSTAYEVVVRAAPWMVGKKKVKGN
;
A
#
# COMPACT_ATOMS: atom_id res chain seq x y z
N MET A 1 20.47 0.22 -15.70
CA MET A 1 19.17 0.26 -16.41
C MET A 1 19.05 1.54 -17.19
N SER A 2 18.54 1.45 -18.41
CA SER A 2 18.14 2.61 -19.19
C SER A 2 16.84 3.20 -18.62
N PHE A 3 16.61 4.51 -18.79
CA PHE A 3 15.33 5.15 -18.47
C PHE A 3 14.14 4.43 -19.15
N ILE A 4 14.36 3.91 -20.35
CA ILE A 4 13.38 3.13 -21.11
C ILE A 4 13.00 1.84 -20.37
N ASP A 5 13.96 1.15 -19.76
CA ASP A 5 13.70 -0.08 -19.00
C ASP A 5 12.82 0.22 -17.78
N SER A 6 13.07 1.34 -17.09
CA SER A 6 12.24 1.79 -15.96
C SER A 6 10.84 2.24 -16.39
N LEU A 7 10.71 2.84 -17.58
CA LEU A 7 9.41 3.19 -18.16
C LEU A 7 8.61 1.91 -18.48
N PHE A 8 9.25 0.91 -19.11
CA PHE A 8 8.64 -0.40 -19.34
C PHE A 8 8.33 -1.13 -18.05
N GLY A 9 9.17 -1.01 -17.01
CA GLY A 9 8.92 -1.53 -15.67
C GLY A 9 7.66 -0.94 -15.05
N LEU A 10 7.44 0.37 -15.21
CA LEU A 10 6.26 1.06 -14.71
C LEU A 10 4.97 0.57 -15.38
N PHE A 11 4.98 0.41 -16.71
CA PHE A 11 3.81 -0.11 -17.43
C PHE A 11 3.62 -1.61 -17.19
N SER A 12 4.67 -2.41 -17.20
CA SER A 12 4.58 -3.87 -17.02
C SER A 12 4.29 -4.29 -15.58
N GLY A 13 4.61 -3.47 -14.58
CA GLY A 13 4.58 -3.87 -13.16
C GLY A 13 5.72 -4.82 -12.77
N CYS A 14 6.73 -4.98 -13.63
CA CYS A 14 7.89 -5.82 -13.38
C CYS A 14 8.79 -5.20 -12.30
N TYR A 15 9.07 -5.95 -11.24
CA TYR A 15 9.88 -5.50 -10.12
C TYR A 15 11.33 -5.24 -10.52
N ASP A 16 11.89 -6.14 -11.31
CA ASP A 16 13.30 -6.13 -11.68
C ASP A 16 13.65 -4.85 -12.46
N ASN A 17 12.67 -4.31 -13.21
CA ASN A 17 12.82 -3.09 -13.99
C ASN A 17 12.58 -1.79 -13.19
N LEU A 18 12.26 -1.89 -11.90
CA LEU A 18 11.90 -0.77 -11.02
C LEU A 18 12.94 -0.52 -9.91
N ASP A 19 14.23 -0.64 -10.23
CA ASP A 19 15.35 -0.44 -9.28
C ASP A 19 15.29 0.87 -8.49
N PHE A 20 14.75 1.94 -9.09
CA PHE A 20 14.70 3.28 -8.49
C PHE A 20 13.56 3.43 -7.47
N ASN A 21 12.41 2.82 -7.74
CA ASN A 21 11.29 2.76 -6.79
C ASN A 21 10.49 1.49 -7.02
N ILE A 22 10.86 0.44 -6.29
CA ILE A 22 10.26 -0.87 -6.44
C ILE A 22 8.75 -0.81 -6.25
N HIS A 23 8.27 0.00 -5.29
CA HIS A 23 6.86 0.10 -4.87
C HIS A 23 5.89 0.61 -5.94
N LEU A 24 6.40 1.17 -7.05
CA LEU A 24 5.57 1.63 -8.17
C LEU A 24 4.78 0.50 -8.85
N TRP A 25 5.24 -0.75 -8.73
CA TRP A 25 4.53 -1.93 -9.26
C TRP A 25 3.08 -2.03 -8.75
N PHE A 26 2.81 -1.51 -7.55
CA PHE A 26 1.51 -1.62 -6.90
C PHE A 26 0.44 -0.82 -7.67
N LEU A 27 0.82 0.29 -8.30
CA LEU A 27 -0.13 1.18 -8.98
C LEU A 27 -0.81 0.54 -10.21
N PRO A 28 -0.09 -0.05 -11.19
CA PRO A 28 -0.74 -0.76 -12.30
C PRO A 28 -1.53 -1.97 -11.81
N CYS A 29 -0.99 -2.74 -10.86
CA CYS A 29 -1.70 -3.88 -10.27
C CYS A 29 -3.02 -3.45 -9.61
N PHE A 30 -3.00 -2.37 -8.83
CA PHE A 30 -4.19 -1.83 -8.17
C PHE A 30 -5.21 -1.33 -9.20
N PHE A 31 -4.76 -0.59 -10.21
CA PHE A 31 -5.62 -0.12 -11.29
C PHE A 31 -6.34 -1.28 -12.00
N VAL A 32 -5.60 -2.32 -12.43
CA VAL A 32 -6.18 -3.49 -13.08
C VAL A 32 -7.13 -4.23 -12.14
N THR A 33 -6.78 -4.38 -10.86
CA THR A 33 -7.65 -5.01 -9.85
C THR A 33 -9.00 -4.30 -9.75
N VAL A 34 -8.99 -2.96 -9.68
CA VAL A 34 -10.20 -2.14 -9.57
C VAL A 34 -11.06 -2.24 -10.84
N VAL A 35 -10.45 -2.14 -12.02
CA VAL A 35 -11.17 -2.23 -13.30
C VAL A 35 -11.78 -3.62 -13.46
N LEU A 36 -11.00 -4.68 -13.25
CA LEU A 36 -11.44 -6.05 -13.39
C LEU A 36 -12.57 -6.38 -12.42
N PHE A 37 -12.44 -6.01 -11.14
CA PHE A 37 -13.48 -6.24 -10.15
C PHE A 37 -14.79 -5.56 -10.55
N ASN A 38 -14.75 -4.32 -11.03
CA ASN A 38 -15.94 -3.60 -11.48
C ASN A 38 -16.57 -4.24 -12.73
N ILE A 39 -15.77 -4.72 -13.68
CA ILE A 39 -16.27 -5.47 -14.85
C ILE A 39 -17.04 -6.72 -14.38
N ILE A 40 -16.48 -7.49 -13.44
CA ILE A 40 -17.15 -8.69 -12.92
C ILE A 40 -18.45 -8.33 -12.19
N VAL A 41 -18.44 -7.26 -11.38
CA VAL A 41 -19.65 -6.77 -10.70
C VAL A 41 -20.73 -6.37 -11.72
N ASN A 42 -20.36 -5.72 -12.82
CA ASN A 42 -21.31 -5.28 -13.84
C ASN A 42 -21.89 -6.45 -14.65
N LEU A 43 -21.10 -7.50 -14.89
CA LEU A 43 -21.54 -8.67 -15.66
C LEU A 43 -22.42 -9.64 -14.85
N GLY A 44 -22.08 -9.88 -13.58
CA GLY A 44 -22.73 -10.92 -12.78
C GLY A 44 -23.28 -10.45 -11.43
N GLY A 45 -23.19 -9.16 -11.10
CA GLY A 45 -23.57 -8.63 -9.79
C GLY A 45 -22.53 -8.86 -8.69
N ARG A 46 -22.85 -8.39 -7.47
CA ARG A 46 -21.88 -8.41 -6.35
C ARG A 46 -21.54 -9.82 -5.85
N ARG A 47 -22.51 -10.75 -5.82
CA ARG A 47 -22.29 -12.11 -5.31
C ARG A 47 -21.32 -12.89 -6.18
N THR A 48 -21.48 -12.81 -7.51
CA THR A 48 -20.58 -13.46 -8.45
C THR A 48 -19.19 -12.84 -8.38
N ALA A 49 -19.08 -11.51 -8.25
CA ALA A 49 -17.78 -10.85 -8.08
C ALA A 49 -17.01 -11.37 -6.86
N TYR A 50 -17.67 -11.58 -5.73
CA TYR A 50 -17.03 -12.19 -4.56
C TYR A 50 -16.59 -13.63 -4.79
N LEU A 51 -17.45 -14.45 -5.41
CA LEU A 51 -17.11 -15.85 -5.72
C LEU A 51 -15.94 -15.94 -6.71
N VAL A 52 -15.98 -15.17 -7.79
CA VAL A 52 -14.92 -15.11 -8.79
C VAL A 52 -13.62 -14.60 -8.17
N SER A 53 -13.66 -13.56 -7.33
CA SER A 53 -12.46 -13.04 -6.65
C SER A 53 -11.83 -14.08 -5.71
N ALA A 54 -12.65 -14.84 -4.98
CA ALA A 54 -12.17 -15.92 -4.12
C ALA A 54 -11.56 -17.06 -4.95
N LEU A 55 -12.20 -17.45 -6.05
CA LEU A 55 -11.69 -18.47 -6.96
C LEU A 55 -10.35 -18.05 -7.59
N MET A 56 -10.23 -16.81 -8.05
CA MET A 56 -8.98 -16.26 -8.59
C MET A 56 -7.85 -16.28 -7.55
N SER A 57 -8.15 -15.94 -6.29
CA SER A 57 -7.17 -16.01 -5.20
C SER A 57 -6.73 -17.44 -4.91
N LEU A 58 -7.64 -18.41 -5.02
CA LEU A 58 -7.33 -19.83 -4.87
C LEU A 58 -6.48 -20.36 -6.03
N VAL A 59 -6.79 -19.97 -7.27
CA VAL A 59 -6.01 -20.33 -8.46
C VAL A 59 -4.56 -19.87 -8.32
N TYR A 60 -4.33 -18.67 -7.78
CA TYR A 60 -2.97 -18.16 -7.52
C TYR A 60 -2.17 -19.04 -6.54
N ILE A 61 -2.82 -19.69 -5.58
CA ILE A 61 -2.14 -20.57 -4.61
C ILE A 61 -1.67 -21.86 -5.27
N VAL A 62 -2.43 -22.37 -6.24
CA VAL A 62 -2.20 -23.67 -6.86
C VAL A 62 -1.30 -23.55 -8.09
N ILE A 63 -1.45 -22.48 -8.88
CA ILE A 63 -0.76 -22.29 -10.16
C ILE A 63 0.29 -21.19 -10.01
N PRO A 64 1.59 -21.51 -10.09
CA PRO A 64 2.62 -20.48 -10.13
C PRO A 64 2.51 -19.70 -11.44
N MET A 65 2.09 -18.44 -11.36
CA MET A 65 2.02 -17.56 -12.51
C MET A 65 3.32 -16.77 -12.66
N HIS A 66 3.84 -16.71 -13.88
CA HIS A 66 4.98 -15.88 -14.23
C HIS A 66 4.53 -14.40 -14.31
N GLY A 67 5.47 -13.47 -14.19
CA GLY A 67 5.19 -12.03 -14.26
C GLY A 67 4.51 -11.67 -15.58
N LEU A 68 3.22 -11.32 -15.51
CA LEU A 68 2.42 -10.94 -16.67
C LEU A 68 2.43 -9.41 -16.81
N LEU A 69 2.14 -8.92 -18.03
CA LEU A 69 2.02 -7.49 -18.27
C LEU A 69 0.98 -6.86 -17.34
N TRP A 70 1.28 -5.64 -16.87
CA TRP A 70 0.46 -4.86 -15.93
C TRP A 70 0.27 -5.52 -14.55
N GLY A 71 1.10 -6.50 -14.20
CA GLY A 71 1.01 -7.22 -12.94
C GLY A 71 -0.26 -8.06 -12.80
N ILE A 72 -0.85 -8.52 -13.91
CA ILE A 72 -2.07 -9.35 -13.92
C ILE A 72 -1.89 -10.60 -13.06
N ASP A 73 -0.71 -11.21 -13.05
CA ASP A 73 -0.36 -12.33 -12.18
C ASP A 73 -0.66 -12.02 -10.70
N ARG A 74 -0.35 -10.79 -10.27
CA ARG A 74 -0.56 -10.32 -8.90
C ARG A 74 -2.00 -9.94 -8.62
N VAL A 75 -2.77 -9.53 -9.64
CA VAL A 75 -4.20 -9.23 -9.49
C VAL A 75 -4.93 -10.44 -8.91
N PHE A 76 -4.61 -11.66 -9.34
CA PHE A 76 -5.22 -12.87 -8.78
C PHE A 76 -4.94 -13.03 -7.28
N LYS A 77 -3.74 -12.65 -6.82
CA LYS A 77 -3.38 -12.65 -5.40
C LYS A 77 -4.13 -11.59 -4.60
N TYR A 78 -4.31 -10.38 -5.15
CA TYR A 78 -4.79 -9.22 -4.40
C TYR A 78 -6.29 -8.94 -4.53
N ILE A 79 -6.96 -9.46 -5.57
CA ILE A 79 -8.38 -9.22 -5.83
C ILE A 79 -9.28 -9.72 -4.69
N GLY A 80 -8.89 -10.81 -4.02
CA GLY A 80 -9.59 -11.31 -2.82
C GLY A 80 -9.61 -10.28 -1.68
N PHE A 81 -8.50 -9.61 -1.39
CA PHE A 81 -8.47 -8.55 -0.37
C PHE A 81 -9.26 -7.32 -0.80
N TYR A 82 -9.19 -6.97 -2.09
CA TYR A 82 -9.97 -5.86 -2.63
C TYR A 82 -11.47 -6.12 -2.45
N ALA A 83 -11.94 -7.32 -2.78
CA ALA A 83 -13.30 -7.78 -2.58
C ALA A 83 -13.75 -7.69 -1.10
N VAL A 84 -12.91 -8.18 -0.17
CA VAL A 84 -13.16 -8.05 1.27
C VAL A 84 -13.25 -6.58 1.69
N GLY A 85 -12.35 -5.73 1.17
CA GLY A 85 -12.37 -4.29 1.43
C GLY A 85 -13.66 -3.62 0.97
N VAL A 86 -14.13 -3.91 -0.25
CA VAL A 86 -15.41 -3.41 -0.78
C VAL A 86 -16.59 -3.86 0.09
N PHE A 87 -16.58 -5.12 0.53
CA PHE A 87 -17.61 -5.65 1.41
C PHE A 87 -17.67 -4.94 2.77
N ILE A 88 -16.50 -4.71 3.38
CA ILE A 88 -16.39 -4.00 4.67
C ILE A 88 -16.80 -2.53 4.52
N ALA A 89 -16.36 -1.85 3.46
CA ALA A 89 -16.71 -0.46 3.18
C ALA A 89 -18.23 -0.27 3.04
N GLY A 90 -18.94 -1.23 2.42
CA GLY A 90 -20.40 -1.21 2.30
C GLY A 90 -21.15 -1.28 3.62
N LYS A 91 -20.54 -1.81 4.69
CA LYS A 91 -21.17 -1.99 6.01
C LYS A 91 -21.07 -0.77 6.93
N ARG A 92 -20.46 0.35 6.49
CA ARG A 92 -20.27 1.59 7.27
C ARG A 92 -19.79 1.30 8.70
N VAL A 93 -18.59 0.76 8.83
CA VAL A 93 -18.01 0.41 10.12
C VAL A 93 -17.88 1.67 10.99
N LYS A 94 -18.59 1.71 12.12
CA LYS A 94 -18.62 2.86 13.05
C LYS A 94 -17.46 2.80 14.05
N ALA A 95 -17.15 3.93 14.69
CA ALA A 95 -16.22 3.99 15.81
C ALA A 95 -16.64 3.03 16.93
N VAL A 96 -15.66 2.34 17.53
CA VAL A 96 -15.94 1.35 18.57
C VAL A 96 -16.25 2.05 19.89
N LYS A 97 -17.39 1.71 20.51
CA LYS A 97 -17.83 2.31 21.79
C LYS A 97 -16.94 1.89 22.98
N LYS A 98 -16.45 0.65 22.99
CA LYS A 98 -15.59 0.10 24.05
C LYS A 98 -14.12 0.16 23.66
N LYS A 99 -13.46 1.29 23.93
CA LYS A 99 -12.10 1.56 23.46
C LYS A 99 -11.04 0.62 24.07
N VAL A 100 -11.17 0.23 25.34
CA VAL A 100 -10.18 -0.60 26.02
C VAL A 100 -10.19 -2.05 25.51
N GLU A 101 -11.36 -2.69 25.46
CA GLU A 101 -11.52 -4.06 24.94
C GLU A 101 -11.03 -4.15 23.48
N ALA A 102 -11.43 -3.21 22.62
CA ALA A 102 -10.98 -3.21 21.23
C ALA A 102 -9.49 -2.90 21.09
N GLY A 103 -8.90 -2.10 21.99
CA GLY A 103 -7.46 -1.90 22.07
C GLY A 103 -6.71 -3.18 22.39
N ILE A 104 -7.16 -3.94 23.40
CA ILE A 104 -6.59 -5.24 23.76
C ILE A 104 -6.70 -6.21 22.57
N VAL A 105 -7.87 -6.30 21.95
CA VAL A 105 -8.08 -7.17 20.78
C VAL A 105 -7.15 -6.78 19.63
N ALA A 106 -6.99 -5.49 19.34
CA ALA A 106 -6.09 -5.03 18.29
C ALA A 106 -4.62 -5.39 18.57
N ILE A 107 -4.16 -5.22 19.82
CA ILE A 107 -2.81 -5.60 20.23
C ILE A 107 -2.61 -7.12 20.11
N VAL A 108 -3.58 -7.92 20.55
CA VAL A 108 -3.54 -9.38 20.43
C VAL A 108 -3.48 -9.82 18.96
N LEU A 109 -4.28 -9.20 18.08
CA LEU A 109 -4.25 -9.51 16.65
C LEU A 109 -2.92 -9.10 15.99
N LEU A 110 -2.34 -7.95 16.36
CA LEU A 110 -1.02 -7.54 15.90
C LEU A 110 0.07 -8.51 16.37
N ALA A 111 0.06 -8.89 17.66
CA ALA A 111 1.00 -9.84 18.23
C ALA A 111 0.87 -11.21 17.56
N LEU A 112 -0.35 -11.66 17.28
CA LEU A 112 -0.61 -12.89 16.55
C LEU A 112 -0.11 -12.83 15.11
N SER A 113 -0.35 -11.71 14.40
CA SER A 113 0.15 -11.50 13.04
C SER A 113 1.68 -11.53 13.00
N PHE A 114 2.33 -10.88 13.97
CA PHE A 114 3.78 -10.89 14.13
C PHE A 114 4.31 -12.30 14.43
N PHE A 115 3.68 -13.01 15.36
CA PHE A 115 4.03 -14.39 15.70
C PHE A 115 3.93 -15.32 14.48
N LEU A 116 2.80 -15.30 13.76
CA LEU A 116 2.61 -16.09 12.53
C LEU A 116 3.70 -15.77 11.48
N SER A 117 4.11 -14.51 11.38
CA SER A 117 5.22 -14.12 10.51
C SER A 117 6.57 -14.67 10.97
N CYS A 118 6.86 -14.69 12.28
CA CYS A 118 8.11 -15.22 12.83
C CYS A 118 8.26 -16.73 12.61
N TYR A 119 7.16 -17.49 12.65
CA TYR A 119 7.19 -18.93 12.39
C TYR A 119 7.18 -19.28 10.89
N HIS A 120 7.34 -18.29 10.00
CA HIS A 120 7.31 -18.48 8.54
C HIS A 120 6.01 -19.13 8.02
N LEU A 121 4.88 -19.03 8.76
CA LEU A 121 3.55 -19.44 8.29
C LEU A 121 2.95 -18.39 7.33
N THR A 122 3.74 -17.95 6.35
CA THR A 122 3.40 -16.91 5.39
C THR A 122 3.34 -17.45 3.97
N MET A 123 3.16 -18.76 3.81
CA MET A 123 3.07 -19.44 2.51
C MET A 123 1.66 -19.97 2.24
N GLY A 124 1.26 -19.99 0.98
CA GLY A 124 -0.04 -20.52 0.54
C GLY A 124 -1.24 -19.86 1.23
N ILE A 125 -2.17 -20.67 1.73
CA ILE A 125 -3.40 -20.20 2.40
C ILE A 125 -3.08 -19.42 3.68
N MET A 126 -2.06 -19.83 4.43
CA MET A 126 -1.67 -19.17 5.68
C MET A 126 -1.22 -17.72 5.46
N TRP A 127 -0.69 -17.40 4.26
CA TRP A 127 -0.39 -16.02 3.90
C TRP A 127 -1.65 -15.14 3.91
N PHE A 128 -2.76 -15.63 3.35
CA PHE A 128 -4.03 -14.91 3.33
C PHE A 128 -4.63 -14.75 4.73
N VAL A 129 -4.56 -15.80 5.55
CA VAL A 129 -5.03 -15.76 6.94
C VAL A 129 -4.25 -14.71 7.74
N THR A 130 -2.91 -14.77 7.69
CA THR A 130 -2.03 -13.84 8.40
C THR A 130 -2.25 -12.39 7.92
N ALA A 131 -2.44 -12.19 6.62
CA ALA A 131 -2.75 -10.87 6.06
C ALA A 131 -4.13 -10.36 6.51
N LEU A 132 -5.17 -11.19 6.54
CA LEU A 132 -6.51 -10.79 7.01
C LEU A 132 -6.51 -10.45 8.51
N ILE A 133 -5.75 -11.18 9.33
CA ILE A 133 -5.56 -10.86 10.75
C ILE A 133 -4.92 -9.48 10.90
N GLY A 134 -3.85 -9.20 10.15
CA GLY A 134 -3.20 -7.88 10.15
C GLY A 134 -4.13 -6.76 9.69
N VAL A 135 -4.89 -6.97 8.61
CA VAL A 135 -5.89 -6.01 8.10
C VAL A 135 -6.96 -5.73 9.16
N ALA A 136 -7.49 -6.76 9.82
CA ALA A 136 -8.46 -6.61 10.89
C ALA A 136 -7.90 -5.80 12.07
N ALA A 137 -6.64 -6.06 12.46
CA ALA A 137 -5.96 -5.31 13.51
C ALA A 137 -5.83 -3.82 13.16
N VAL A 138 -5.39 -3.50 11.94
CA VAL A 138 -5.24 -2.11 11.48
C VAL A 138 -6.58 -1.39 11.37
N ILE A 139 -7.64 -2.08 10.94
CA ILE A 139 -9.01 -1.52 10.93
C ILE A 139 -9.45 -1.16 12.35
N LEU A 140 -9.27 -2.06 13.33
CA LEU A 140 -9.62 -1.77 14.72
C LEU A 140 -8.83 -0.59 15.28
N ILE A 141 -7.52 -0.50 15.00
CA ILE A 141 -6.70 0.64 15.40
C ILE A 141 -7.22 1.94 14.78
N SER A 142 -7.57 1.91 13.49
CA SER A 142 -8.15 3.07 12.81
C SER A 142 -9.48 3.50 13.46
N GLN A 143 -10.31 2.56 13.91
CA GLN A 143 -11.56 2.86 14.61
C GLN A 143 -11.35 3.38 16.03
N LEU A 144 -10.28 2.98 16.71
CA LEU A 144 -9.92 3.44 18.06
C LEU A 144 -9.42 4.88 18.03
N ILE A 145 -8.59 5.22 17.04
CA ILE A 145 -8.10 6.58 16.80
C ILE A 145 -9.28 7.49 16.41
N ASN A 146 -10.23 6.96 15.64
CA ASN A 146 -11.43 7.63 15.13
C ASN A 146 -11.12 8.81 14.19
N GLU A 147 -10.58 9.91 14.72
CA GLU A 147 -10.20 11.09 13.94
C GLU A 147 -8.83 11.61 14.37
N ASN A 148 -7.91 11.70 13.41
CA ASN A 148 -6.63 12.35 13.59
C ASN A 148 -6.25 13.06 12.29
N ARG A 149 -6.12 14.39 12.35
CA ARG A 149 -5.85 15.23 11.17
C ARG A 149 -4.57 14.82 10.46
N ILE A 150 -3.52 14.47 11.20
CA ILE A 150 -2.20 14.13 10.64
C ILE A 150 -2.29 12.79 9.88
N LEU A 151 -2.86 11.77 10.50
CA LEU A 151 -3.01 10.45 9.88
C LEU A 151 -3.97 10.49 8.68
N GLN A 152 -5.07 11.24 8.77
CA GLN A 152 -5.99 11.44 7.65
C GLN A 152 -5.32 12.19 6.50
N TYR A 153 -4.47 13.18 6.81
CA TYR A 153 -3.69 13.89 5.81
C TYR A 153 -2.73 12.94 5.08
N PHE A 154 -1.91 12.18 5.82
CA PHE A 154 -1.01 11.19 5.22
C PHE A 154 -1.76 10.12 4.43
N GLY A 155 -2.92 9.66 4.92
CA GLY A 155 -3.78 8.74 4.18
C GLY A 155 -4.24 9.29 2.84
N ARG A 156 -4.60 10.59 2.78
CA ARG A 156 -5.04 11.27 1.55
C ARG A 156 -3.92 11.42 0.52
N ILE A 157 -2.69 11.63 0.96
CA ILE A 157 -1.53 11.84 0.07
C ILE A 157 -0.74 10.56 -0.19
N SER A 158 -1.16 9.44 0.40
CA SER A 158 -0.46 8.14 0.41
C SER A 158 -0.08 7.63 -0.99
N LEU A 159 -0.94 7.78 -2.00
CA LEU A 159 -0.63 7.38 -3.38
C LEU A 159 0.55 8.16 -3.97
N ILE A 160 0.66 9.46 -3.67
CA ILE A 160 1.80 10.27 -4.13
C ILE A 160 3.06 9.90 -3.35
N ILE A 161 2.94 9.70 -2.03
CA ILE A 161 4.05 9.23 -1.19
C ILE A 161 4.59 7.91 -1.76
N LEU A 162 3.73 6.95 -2.09
CA LEU A 162 4.14 5.68 -2.68
C LEU A 162 5.01 5.87 -3.93
N CYS A 163 4.65 6.83 -4.79
CA CYS A 163 5.39 7.10 -6.03
C CYS A 163 6.75 7.78 -5.81
N ILE A 164 6.90 8.61 -4.77
CA ILE A 164 8.03 9.54 -4.63
C ILE A 164 8.96 9.17 -3.47
N HIS A 165 8.47 8.47 -2.44
CA HIS A 165 9.21 8.25 -1.20
C HIS A 165 10.50 7.46 -1.39
N GLY A 166 10.52 6.41 -2.21
CA GLY A 166 11.72 5.57 -2.41
C GLY A 166 12.93 6.38 -2.90
N PRO A 167 12.78 7.15 -3.99
CA PRO A 167 13.79 8.08 -4.49
C PRO A 167 14.21 9.13 -3.46
N VAL A 168 13.24 9.79 -2.83
CA VAL A 168 13.50 10.85 -1.85
C VAL A 168 14.27 10.29 -0.66
N TYR A 169 13.85 9.13 -0.14
CA TYR A 169 14.51 8.43 0.96
C TYR A 169 15.99 8.16 0.64
N ARG A 170 16.31 7.64 -0.55
CA ARG A 170 17.70 7.36 -0.95
C ARG A 170 18.55 8.63 -0.99
N ILE A 171 17.99 9.74 -1.48
CA ILE A 171 18.66 11.04 -1.51
C ILE A 171 18.89 11.55 -0.09
N VAL A 172 17.87 11.51 0.78
CA VAL A 172 17.96 11.98 2.17
C VAL A 172 19.00 11.17 2.95
N VAL A 173 19.00 9.84 2.83
CA VAL A 173 20.01 8.97 3.47
C VAL A 173 21.42 9.35 3.03
N LYS A 174 21.63 9.60 1.72
CA LYS A 174 22.95 10.00 1.21
C LYS A 174 23.40 11.36 1.73
N ILE A 175 22.49 12.33 1.83
CA ILE A 175 22.79 13.65 2.40
C ILE A 175 23.19 13.53 3.88
N VAL A 176 22.41 12.79 4.67
CA VAL A 176 22.69 12.58 6.10
C VAL A 176 24.01 11.82 6.30
N SER A 177 24.28 10.82 5.47
CA SER A 177 25.52 10.06 5.45
C SER A 177 26.74 10.96 5.21
N ILE A 178 26.68 11.86 4.21
CA ILE A 178 27.75 12.83 3.93
C ILE A 178 27.93 13.80 5.09
N LEU A 179 26.84 14.33 5.65
CA LEU A 179 26.89 15.31 6.74
C LEU A 179 27.53 14.72 8.00
N LEU A 180 27.20 13.47 8.34
CA LEU A 180 27.67 12.78 9.53
C LEU A 180 28.94 11.96 9.31
N HIS A 181 29.48 11.91 8.08
CA HIS A 181 30.66 11.11 7.70
C HIS A 181 30.55 9.62 8.10
N VAL A 182 29.33 9.07 8.09
CA VAL A 182 29.05 7.66 8.38
C VAL A 182 28.51 6.97 7.13
N GLY A 183 28.73 5.66 7.00
CA GLY A 183 28.19 4.89 5.88
C GLY A 183 26.65 4.95 5.81
N THR A 184 26.10 4.82 4.61
CA THR A 184 24.65 4.85 4.38
C THR A 184 23.91 3.76 5.15
N ASP A 185 24.53 2.59 5.35
CA ASP A 185 23.91 1.50 6.10
C ASP A 185 23.84 1.81 7.60
N ALA A 186 24.86 2.44 8.15
CA ALA A 186 24.86 2.91 9.55
C ALA A 186 23.76 3.95 9.81
N VAL A 187 23.42 4.79 8.82
CA VAL A 187 22.28 5.74 8.92
C VAL A 187 20.95 4.99 8.99
N ARG A 188 20.83 3.86 8.27
CA ARG A 188 19.60 3.07 8.15
C ARG A 188 19.38 2.16 9.37
N GLU A 189 20.45 1.65 9.95
CA GLU A 189 20.41 0.73 11.10
C GLU A 189 20.21 1.46 12.43
N LYS A 190 20.72 2.69 12.55
CA LYS A 190 20.56 3.48 13.78
C LYS A 190 19.13 4.02 13.88
N PHE A 191 18.36 3.50 14.85
CA PHE A 191 16.95 3.84 15.06
C PHE A 191 16.66 5.34 15.08
N LEU A 192 17.45 6.14 15.83
CA LEU A 192 17.25 7.59 15.89
C LEU A 192 17.48 8.27 14.54
N LEU A 193 18.53 7.88 13.81
CA LEU A 193 18.80 8.43 12.47
C LEU A 193 17.72 7.99 11.48
N ALA A 194 17.23 6.76 11.57
CA ALA A 194 16.13 6.27 10.75
C ALA A 194 14.85 7.07 10.98
N ILE A 195 14.50 7.40 12.23
CA ILE A 195 13.35 8.27 12.55
C ILE A 195 13.53 9.65 11.91
N VAL A 196 14.72 10.25 12.03
CA VAL A 196 15.01 11.56 11.43
C VAL A 196 14.87 11.51 9.91
N VAL A 197 15.45 10.49 9.26
CA VAL A 197 15.34 10.29 7.81
C VAL A 197 13.88 10.13 7.38
N VAL A 198 13.08 9.33 8.10
CA VAL A 198 11.65 9.15 7.82
C VAL A 198 10.90 10.48 7.96
N ALA A 199 11.15 11.23 9.03
CA ALA A 199 10.50 12.54 9.23
C ALA A 199 10.82 13.52 8.09
N ILE A 200 12.10 13.63 7.69
CA ILE A 200 12.52 14.47 6.57
C ILE A 200 11.88 14.00 5.26
N THR A 201 11.89 12.69 5.00
CA THR A 201 11.31 12.10 3.78
C THR A 201 9.81 12.40 3.69
N MET A 202 9.08 12.24 4.79
CA MET A 202 7.64 12.51 4.85
C MET A 202 7.33 14.00 4.65
N ALA A 203 8.16 14.90 5.21
CA ALA A 203 8.02 16.33 5.01
C ALA A 203 8.22 16.71 3.53
N ILE A 204 9.29 16.22 2.89
CA ILE A 204 9.57 16.47 1.46
C ILE A 204 8.43 15.90 0.59
N CYS A 205 7.96 14.68 0.85
CA CYS A 205 6.86 14.09 0.09
C CYS A 205 5.56 14.87 0.25
N SER A 206 5.28 15.39 1.44
CA SER A 206 4.13 16.25 1.71
C SER A 206 4.21 17.57 0.92
N THR A 207 5.38 18.22 0.93
CA THR A 207 5.60 19.44 0.12
C THR A 207 5.46 19.16 -1.37
N ALA A 208 6.02 18.05 -1.85
CA ALA A 208 5.89 17.63 -3.24
C ALA A 208 4.41 17.44 -3.65
N TYR A 209 3.60 16.83 -2.78
CA TYR A 209 2.16 16.72 -3.00
C TYR A 209 1.48 18.09 -3.15
N GLU A 210 1.79 19.06 -2.29
CA GLU A 210 1.21 20.40 -2.40
C GLU A 210 1.57 21.09 -3.72
N VAL A 211 2.83 20.95 -4.15
CA VAL A 211 3.29 21.47 -5.45
C VAL A 211 2.54 20.81 -6.61
N VAL A 212 2.40 19.47 -6.60
CA VAL A 212 1.67 18.73 -7.64
C VAL A 212 0.21 19.17 -7.71
N VAL A 213 -0.46 19.32 -6.56
CA VAL A 213 -1.86 19.77 -6.54
C VAL A 213 -2.02 21.21 -7.06
N ARG A 214 -1.04 22.09 -6.82
CA ARG A 214 -1.07 23.47 -7.33
C ARG A 214 -0.77 23.54 -8.83
N ALA A 215 0.24 22.82 -9.29
CA ALA A 215 0.70 22.87 -10.69
C ALA A 215 -0.17 22.03 -11.63
N ALA A 216 -0.53 20.82 -11.21
CA ALA A 216 -1.21 19.82 -12.02
C ALA A 216 -2.29 19.06 -11.23
N PRO A 217 -3.36 19.74 -10.76
CA PRO A 217 -4.41 19.11 -9.95
C PRO A 217 -5.09 17.92 -10.64
N TRP A 218 -5.12 17.93 -11.97
CA TRP A 218 -5.66 16.86 -12.81
C TRP A 218 -4.95 15.51 -12.57
N MET A 219 -3.65 15.52 -12.24
CA MET A 219 -2.89 14.29 -11.96
C MET A 219 -3.39 13.55 -10.72
N VAL A 220 -3.98 14.28 -9.77
CA VAL A 220 -4.52 13.73 -8.52
C VAL A 220 -6.04 13.58 -8.59
N GLY A 221 -6.61 13.65 -9.80
CA GLY A 221 -8.06 13.60 -10.03
C GLY A 221 -8.82 14.82 -9.48
N LYS A 222 -8.13 15.91 -9.15
CA LYS A 222 -8.77 17.17 -8.73
C LYS A 222 -9.02 18.06 -9.93
N LYS A 223 -10.18 18.70 -9.96
CA LYS A 223 -10.44 19.76 -10.94
C LYS A 223 -9.58 20.97 -10.58
N LYS A 224 -9.01 21.63 -11.60
CA LYS A 224 -8.31 22.91 -11.43
C LYS A 224 -9.30 23.87 -10.79
N VAL A 225 -8.98 24.40 -9.60
CA VAL A 225 -9.76 25.49 -9.02
C VAL A 225 -9.58 26.64 -10.01
N LYS A 226 -10.63 26.96 -10.77
CA LYS A 226 -10.66 28.21 -11.54
C LYS A 226 -10.55 29.31 -10.49
N GLY A 227 -9.41 30.01 -10.46
CA GLY A 227 -9.29 31.24 -9.70
C GLY A 227 -10.35 32.22 -10.19
N ASN A 228 -11.06 32.84 -9.26
CA ASN A 228 -11.78 34.09 -9.53
C ASN A 228 -10.79 35.16 -9.98
#